data_AF-A0A533MMX6-F1
#
_entry.id   AF-A0A533MMX6-F1
#
_cell.length_a   1.000
_cell.length_b   1.000
_cell.length_c   1.000
_cell.angle_alpha   90.00
_cell.angle_beta   90.00
_cell.angle_gamma   90.00
#
_symmetry.space_group_name_H-M   'P 1'
#
loop_
_entity.id
_entity.type
_entity.pdbx_description
1 polymer ?
#
loop_
_entity_poly.entity_id
_entity_poly.type
_entity_poly.pdbx_seq_one_letter_code
_entity_poly.pdbx_strand_id
1 'polypeptide(L)'
;LIGFLSDEDPILVCRQVLGDRMKRTNVVATTSIKDKVDDISSRIDASDEIGSLLHGFEAGFIEPGPSGLITRGSPEILPTGRNFYSLDPFKVPTKAAWRVGRKLADGVIEKYEQEHGKVPENIAMYWMCSDIMWADGEQLAQIMQLIGVEPIWKGGKVKEYRIIPLGELNRPRIDVTIRVSGITRDCFYNCVELIDDAIQEVAQLDEPVEMNYLKKHMVEASVDGIEGDCARIFASKPGTYGNGVNLAVYASAWKEDKDLSDVYVYWNGYAYGRDVFGEKAHDKFVSQLKSVDMTFNKTVTDEYDLCGCCCYFGTHGGLTTAAKEKSKSEVSTYYGDTRDMDRVEIRTLADEIRRVARTKLLNPKWIEGMKRHGYKGAGDMSKRIGRIYGWEATTQEVDDWIFDDITKTFVLDQEMRSFFEENNPWALEEIGRRLLEAYERGLWEADPEVIEGLKRTYLEIEGWIEERMGDLKGDLQGGSIDVITMEEVEGWKEKMEKVIKI
;
A
#
# COMPACT_ATOMS: atom_id res chain seq x y z
N LEU A 1 30.22 -2.00 11.39
CA LEU A 1 30.23 -1.90 9.91
C LEU A 1 31.41 -1.08 9.42
N ILE A 2 31.62 0.16 9.90
CA ILE A 2 32.82 0.95 9.60
C ILE A 2 34.13 0.16 9.88
N GLY A 3 34.18 -0.62 10.97
CA GLY A 3 35.35 -1.47 11.25
C GLY A 3 35.69 -2.48 10.15
N PHE A 4 34.71 -3.02 9.40
CA PHE A 4 35.02 -3.90 8.25
C PHE A 4 35.70 -3.13 7.13
N LEU A 5 35.22 -1.92 6.83
CA LEU A 5 35.76 -1.03 5.80
C LEU A 5 37.11 -0.43 6.18
N SER A 6 37.47 -0.47 7.46
CA SER A 6 38.74 0.00 8.02
C SER A 6 39.75 -1.13 8.27
N ASP A 7 39.53 -2.32 7.69
CA ASP A 7 40.39 -3.51 7.85
C ASP A 7 40.58 -4.00 9.30
N GLU A 8 39.64 -3.73 10.21
CA GLU A 8 39.64 -4.33 11.54
C GLU A 8 39.36 -5.84 11.48
N ASP A 9 39.77 -6.57 12.52
CA ASP A 9 39.51 -8.02 12.63
C ASP A 9 37.99 -8.31 12.52
N PRO A 10 37.56 -9.09 11.51
CA PRO A 10 36.15 -9.43 11.30
C PRO A 10 35.45 -9.99 12.54
N ILE A 11 36.17 -10.76 13.37
CA ILE A 11 35.62 -11.34 14.59
C ILE A 11 35.30 -10.25 15.61
N LEU A 12 36.17 -9.26 15.73
CA LEU A 12 36.00 -8.14 16.64
C LEU A 12 34.84 -7.25 16.20
N VAL A 13 34.75 -6.94 14.91
CA VAL A 13 33.64 -6.18 14.32
C VAL A 13 32.32 -6.93 14.49
N CYS A 14 32.28 -8.24 14.19
CA CYS A 14 31.09 -9.06 14.43
C CYS A 14 30.69 -9.08 15.90
N ARG A 15 31.64 -9.20 16.84
CA ARG A 15 31.36 -9.18 18.27
C ARG A 15 30.77 -7.85 18.73
N GLN A 16 31.27 -6.73 18.20
CA GLN A 16 30.70 -5.40 18.49
C GLN A 16 29.27 -5.25 17.95
N VAL A 17 29.01 -5.71 16.72
CA VAL A 17 27.71 -5.54 16.05
C VAL A 17 26.65 -6.49 16.59
N LEU A 18 27.00 -7.76 16.75
CA LEU A 18 26.06 -8.81 17.18
C LEU A 18 25.90 -8.84 18.70
N GLY A 19 26.92 -8.41 19.46
CA GLY A 19 26.93 -8.50 20.92
C GLY A 19 26.64 -9.93 21.38
N ASP A 20 25.69 -10.07 22.30
CA ASP A 20 25.27 -11.35 22.88
C ASP A 20 24.62 -12.31 21.89
N ARG A 21 24.28 -11.85 20.67
CA ARG A 21 23.75 -12.71 19.59
C ARG A 21 24.84 -13.57 18.96
N MET A 22 26.11 -13.21 19.09
CA MET A 22 27.23 -14.03 18.58
C MET A 22 27.50 -15.20 19.53
N LYS A 23 26.84 -16.34 19.31
CA LYS A 23 26.99 -17.52 20.17
C LYS A 23 28.25 -18.34 19.89
N ARG A 24 28.78 -18.28 18.67
CA ARG A 24 29.96 -19.05 18.24
C ARG A 24 30.83 -18.18 17.33
N THR A 25 32.14 -18.34 17.46
CA THR A 25 33.09 -17.71 16.54
C THR A 25 33.35 -18.68 15.39
N ASN A 26 33.16 -18.21 14.17
CA ASN A 26 33.45 -18.97 12.96
C ASN A 26 34.15 -18.04 11.97
N VAL A 27 35.45 -18.24 11.79
CA VAL A 27 36.31 -17.39 10.94
C VAL A 27 35.74 -17.29 9.52
N VAL A 28 35.34 -18.42 8.93
CA VAL A 28 34.83 -18.46 7.55
C VAL A 28 33.56 -17.63 7.42
N ALA A 29 32.64 -17.75 8.39
CA ALA A 29 31.40 -16.96 8.38
C ALA A 29 31.67 -15.47 8.58
N THR A 30 32.57 -15.09 9.50
CA THR A 30 32.91 -13.67 9.73
C THR A 30 33.63 -13.05 8.54
N THR A 31 34.51 -13.79 7.87
CA THR A 31 35.17 -13.34 6.64
C THR A 31 34.15 -13.17 5.51
N SER A 32 33.23 -14.11 5.32
CA SER A 32 32.17 -13.97 4.32
C SER A 32 31.28 -12.74 4.54
N ILE A 33 31.05 -12.33 5.79
CA ILE A 33 30.32 -11.09 6.09
C ILE A 33 31.16 -9.87 5.69
N LYS A 34 32.46 -9.85 6.00
CA LYS A 34 33.36 -8.78 5.56
C LYS A 34 33.36 -8.65 4.03
N ASP A 35 33.61 -9.75 3.32
CA ASP A 35 33.64 -9.78 1.85
C ASP A 35 32.34 -9.25 1.26
N LYS A 36 31.21 -9.54 1.91
CA LYS A 36 29.90 -9.04 1.47
C LYS A 36 29.73 -7.54 1.69
N VAL A 37 30.21 -7.02 2.81
CA VAL A 37 30.21 -5.58 3.11
C VAL A 37 31.10 -4.84 2.12
N ASP A 38 32.28 -5.39 1.80
CA ASP A 38 33.21 -4.81 0.84
C ASP A 38 32.65 -4.81 -0.59
N ASP A 39 32.02 -5.92 -1.03
CA ASP A 39 31.29 -6.03 -2.31
C ASP A 39 30.20 -4.95 -2.41
N ILE A 40 29.35 -4.81 -1.38
CA ILE A 40 28.28 -3.81 -1.37
C ILE A 40 28.86 -2.39 -1.43
N SER A 41 29.86 -2.08 -0.60
CA SER A 41 30.50 -0.75 -0.60
C SER A 41 31.07 -0.41 -1.97
N SER A 42 31.81 -1.34 -2.58
CA SER A 42 32.41 -1.13 -3.90
C SER A 42 31.36 -0.88 -4.99
N ARG A 43 30.18 -1.51 -4.92
CA ARG A 43 29.08 -1.28 -5.85
C ARG A 43 28.38 0.06 -5.62
N ILE A 44 28.29 0.52 -4.37
CA ILE A 44 27.79 1.86 -4.06
C ILE A 44 28.74 2.88 -4.67
N ASP A 45 30.05 2.75 -4.43
CA ASP A 45 31.06 3.67 -4.94
C ASP A 45 31.14 3.67 -6.48
N ALA A 46 30.80 2.55 -7.12
CA ALA A 46 30.74 2.42 -8.58
C ALA A 46 29.47 3.00 -9.22
N SER A 47 28.53 3.54 -8.44
CA SER A 47 27.29 4.12 -8.97
C SER A 47 27.53 5.47 -9.64
N ASP A 48 27.11 5.62 -10.90
CA ASP A 48 27.29 6.86 -11.68
C ASP A 48 26.03 7.22 -12.48
N GLU A 49 25.05 7.81 -11.78
CA GLU A 49 23.75 8.18 -12.37
C GLU A 49 23.87 9.33 -13.37
N ILE A 50 24.72 10.33 -13.08
CA ILE A 50 24.90 11.49 -13.97
C ILE A 50 25.69 11.08 -15.22
N GLY A 51 26.77 10.32 -15.08
CA GLY A 51 27.53 9.82 -16.23
C GLY A 51 26.66 8.95 -17.13
N SER A 52 25.82 8.08 -16.55
CA SER A 52 24.88 7.27 -17.31
C SER A 52 23.83 8.10 -18.04
N LEU A 53 23.30 9.17 -17.42
CA LEU A 53 22.40 10.11 -18.08
C LEU A 53 23.07 10.81 -19.28
N LEU A 54 24.31 11.31 -19.10
CA LEU A 54 25.06 11.97 -20.15
C LEU A 54 25.39 11.00 -21.31
N HIS A 55 25.78 9.77 -20.99
CA HIS A 55 25.98 8.73 -22.00
C HIS A 55 24.70 8.44 -22.79
N GLY A 56 23.53 8.46 -22.13
CA GLY A 56 22.24 8.32 -22.78
C GLY A 56 21.93 9.46 -23.77
N PHE A 57 22.29 10.70 -23.42
CA PHE A 57 22.16 11.84 -24.36
C PHE A 57 23.08 11.73 -25.58
N GLU A 58 24.20 11.02 -25.45
CA GLU A 58 25.09 10.67 -26.56
C GLU A 58 24.59 9.47 -27.39
N ALA A 59 23.36 9.00 -27.14
CA ALA A 59 22.78 7.78 -27.71
C ALA A 59 23.62 6.52 -27.40
N GLY A 60 24.32 6.53 -26.27
CA GLY A 60 25.08 5.42 -25.73
C GLY A 60 24.20 4.28 -25.22
N PHE A 61 24.79 3.08 -25.16
CA PHE A 61 24.11 1.91 -24.60
C PHE A 61 24.20 1.94 -23.08
N ILE A 62 23.05 2.09 -22.40
CA ILE A 62 22.98 2.02 -20.94
C ILE A 62 22.86 0.56 -20.52
N GLU A 63 23.86 0.07 -19.79
CA GLU A 63 23.91 -1.31 -19.29
C GLU A 63 22.65 -1.65 -18.47
N PRO A 64 21.98 -2.79 -18.77
CA PRO A 64 20.81 -3.21 -18.02
C PRO A 64 21.18 -3.81 -16.67
N GLY A 65 20.26 -3.76 -15.71
CA GLY A 65 20.44 -4.33 -14.38
C GLY A 65 19.13 -4.72 -13.70
N PRO A 66 19.15 -5.62 -12.70
CA PRO A 66 17.94 -5.89 -11.94
C PRO A 66 17.54 -4.68 -11.09
N SER A 67 16.23 -4.53 -10.87
CA SER A 67 15.64 -3.62 -9.89
C SER A 67 15.22 -4.39 -8.65
N GLY A 68 14.99 -3.69 -7.53
CA GLY A 68 14.51 -4.30 -6.29
C GLY A 68 14.87 -3.47 -5.07
N LEU A 69 14.90 -4.13 -3.91
CA LEU A 69 15.27 -3.52 -2.64
C LEU A 69 16.57 -4.12 -2.13
N ILE A 70 17.56 -3.27 -1.84
CA ILE A 70 18.86 -3.72 -1.31
C ILE A 70 18.64 -4.46 0.02
N THR A 71 17.73 -3.96 0.85
CA THR A 71 17.39 -4.52 2.17
C THR A 71 16.65 -5.84 2.11
N ARG A 72 16.19 -6.25 0.92
CA ARG A 72 15.66 -7.60 0.67
C ARG A 72 16.74 -8.61 0.26
N GLY A 73 18.01 -8.25 0.42
CA GLY A 73 19.13 -9.17 0.16
C GLY A 73 19.55 -9.24 -1.31
N SER A 74 19.22 -8.21 -2.10
CA SER A 74 19.56 -8.10 -3.52
C SER A 74 20.62 -7.03 -3.80
N PRO A 75 21.90 -7.24 -3.45
CA PRO A 75 22.98 -6.29 -3.71
C PRO A 75 23.34 -6.20 -5.20
N GLU A 76 22.93 -7.16 -6.01
CA GLU A 76 23.09 -7.15 -7.47
C GLU A 76 22.34 -6.01 -8.17
N ILE A 77 21.43 -5.31 -7.47
CA ILE A 77 20.78 -4.09 -7.97
C ILE A 77 21.74 -2.90 -8.02
N LEU A 78 22.88 -2.98 -7.33
CA LEU A 78 23.96 -2.00 -7.44
C LEU A 78 25.02 -2.46 -8.48
N PRO A 79 25.68 -1.52 -9.18
CA PRO A 79 25.58 -0.06 -9.05
C PRO A 79 24.29 0.55 -9.63
N THR A 80 23.93 1.77 -9.21
CA THR A 80 22.88 2.58 -9.86
C THR A 80 23.41 3.27 -11.12
N GLY A 81 22.53 3.94 -11.89
CA GLY A 81 22.84 4.44 -13.24
C GLY A 81 22.57 3.42 -14.36
N ARG A 82 21.93 2.30 -14.06
CA ARG A 82 21.61 1.24 -15.04
C ARG A 82 20.19 1.34 -15.58
N ASN A 83 19.98 0.82 -16.78
CA ASN A 83 18.66 0.67 -17.38
C ASN A 83 17.96 -0.55 -16.75
N PHE A 84 17.30 -0.35 -15.62
CA PHE A 84 16.83 -1.48 -14.82
C PHE A 84 15.67 -2.24 -15.48
N TYR A 85 15.61 -3.54 -15.22
CA TYR A 85 14.47 -4.41 -15.54
C TYR A 85 13.86 -4.96 -14.24
N SER A 86 12.61 -5.43 -14.31
CA SER A 86 11.93 -6.07 -13.19
C SER A 86 12.36 -7.54 -13.07
N LEU A 87 11.55 -8.48 -13.54
CA LEU A 87 11.79 -9.91 -13.43
C LEU A 87 11.00 -10.71 -14.47
N ASP A 88 11.30 -12.01 -14.58
CA ASP A 88 10.51 -12.97 -15.35
C ASP A 88 9.24 -13.34 -14.55
N PRO A 89 8.04 -12.95 -15.00
CA PRO A 89 6.82 -13.11 -14.22
C PRO A 89 6.43 -14.57 -14.02
N PHE A 90 6.98 -15.50 -14.81
CA PHE A 90 6.77 -16.93 -14.63
C PHE A 90 7.62 -17.52 -13.50
N LYS A 91 8.54 -16.78 -12.87
CA LYS A 91 9.34 -17.25 -11.73
C LYS A 91 8.69 -16.94 -10.37
N VAL A 92 7.52 -16.32 -10.39
CA VAL A 92 6.83 -15.77 -9.23
C VAL A 92 5.52 -16.56 -9.02
N PRO A 93 5.15 -16.95 -7.78
CA PRO A 93 5.91 -16.73 -6.56
C PRO A 93 7.16 -17.61 -6.49
N THR A 94 8.23 -17.13 -5.85
CA THR A 94 9.40 -17.99 -5.57
C THR A 94 9.09 -18.97 -4.44
N LYS A 95 9.91 -20.02 -4.29
CA LYS A 95 9.78 -20.95 -3.15
C LYS A 95 9.99 -20.26 -1.79
N ALA A 96 10.77 -19.18 -1.74
CA ALA A 96 10.96 -18.39 -0.53
C ALA A 96 9.70 -17.56 -0.24
N ALA A 97 9.17 -16.87 -1.25
CA ALA A 97 7.91 -16.14 -1.16
C ALA A 97 6.74 -17.05 -0.78
N TRP A 98 6.70 -18.31 -1.26
CA TRP A 98 5.70 -19.31 -0.85
C TRP A 98 5.70 -19.53 0.67
N ARG A 99 6.88 -19.67 1.29
CA ARG A 99 6.97 -19.86 2.75
C ARG A 99 6.46 -18.65 3.53
N VAL A 100 6.76 -17.44 3.05
CA VAL A 100 6.31 -16.20 3.68
C VAL A 100 4.80 -16.00 3.47
N GLY A 101 4.30 -16.21 2.25
CA GLY A 101 2.88 -16.13 1.91
C GLY A 101 2.04 -17.12 2.72
N ARG A 102 2.56 -18.33 2.99
CA ARG A 102 1.92 -19.26 3.91
C ARG A 102 1.80 -18.72 5.33
N LYS A 103 2.90 -18.20 5.90
CA LYS A 103 2.88 -17.56 7.23
C LYS A 103 1.92 -16.36 7.27
N LEU A 104 1.84 -15.57 6.20
CA LEU A 104 0.90 -14.45 6.10
C LEU A 104 -0.56 -14.92 6.11
N ALA A 105 -0.88 -15.96 5.35
CA ALA A 105 -2.23 -16.51 5.26
C ALA A 105 -2.66 -17.16 6.59
N ASP A 106 -1.78 -17.96 7.19
CA ASP A 106 -2.07 -18.61 8.47
C ASP A 106 -2.20 -17.56 9.59
N GLY A 107 -1.29 -16.57 9.62
CA GLY A 107 -1.30 -15.52 10.64
C GLY A 107 -2.50 -14.56 10.54
N VAL A 108 -3.00 -14.26 9.32
CA VAL A 108 -4.16 -13.36 9.17
C VAL A 108 -5.45 -14.05 9.61
N ILE A 109 -5.59 -15.35 9.33
CA ILE A 109 -6.70 -16.17 9.80
C ILE A 109 -6.65 -16.28 11.33
N GLU A 110 -5.48 -16.62 11.89
CA GLU A 110 -5.30 -16.77 13.34
C GLU A 110 -5.64 -15.47 14.08
N LYS A 111 -5.14 -14.32 13.59
CA LYS A 111 -5.45 -13.02 14.20
C LYS A 111 -6.95 -12.71 14.19
N TYR A 112 -7.62 -12.95 13.07
CA TYR A 112 -9.06 -12.71 12.98
C TYR A 112 -9.86 -13.63 13.90
N GLU A 113 -9.50 -14.91 13.93
CA GLU A 113 -10.16 -15.90 14.80
C GLU A 113 -9.98 -15.57 16.28
N GLN A 114 -8.80 -15.09 16.69
CA GLN A 114 -8.55 -14.63 18.06
C GLN A 114 -9.42 -13.42 18.45
N GLU A 115 -9.69 -12.50 17.52
CA GLU A 115 -10.47 -11.29 17.78
C GLU A 115 -11.98 -11.52 17.67
N HIS A 116 -12.43 -12.37 16.74
CA HIS A 116 -13.85 -12.53 16.39
C HIS A 116 -14.45 -13.90 16.74
N GLY A 117 -13.63 -14.87 17.17
CA GLY A 117 -14.07 -16.22 17.53
C GLY A 117 -14.53 -17.10 16.35
N LYS A 118 -14.30 -16.64 15.11
CA LYS A 118 -14.61 -17.35 13.86
C LYS A 118 -13.53 -17.06 12.82
N VAL A 119 -13.38 -17.94 11.82
CA VAL A 119 -12.54 -17.66 10.66
C VAL A 119 -13.22 -16.63 9.72
N PRO A 120 -12.46 -15.79 8.99
CA PRO A 120 -13.05 -14.88 8.01
C PRO A 120 -13.54 -15.68 6.80
N GLU A 121 -14.70 -15.34 6.25
CA GLU A 121 -15.22 -15.98 5.04
C GLU A 121 -14.64 -15.36 3.76
N ASN A 122 -14.48 -14.04 3.72
CA ASN A 122 -13.88 -13.31 2.60
C ASN A 122 -12.88 -12.24 3.05
N ILE A 123 -11.68 -12.29 2.46
CA ILE A 123 -10.62 -11.30 2.68
C ILE A 123 -10.46 -10.43 1.42
N ALA A 124 -10.74 -9.14 1.55
CA ALA A 124 -10.50 -8.19 0.46
C ALA A 124 -9.04 -7.70 0.45
N MET A 125 -8.32 -7.97 -0.64
CA MET A 125 -6.88 -7.71 -0.73
C MET A 125 -6.55 -6.69 -1.80
N TYR A 126 -5.74 -5.69 -1.46
CA TYR A 126 -5.11 -4.84 -2.47
C TYR A 126 -3.81 -5.49 -2.94
N TRP A 127 -3.77 -5.96 -4.19
CA TRP A 127 -2.62 -6.66 -4.75
C TRP A 127 -1.82 -5.76 -5.72
N MET A 128 -0.65 -5.32 -5.26
CA MET A 128 0.20 -4.38 -6.00
C MET A 128 1.36 -5.06 -6.73
N CYS A 129 1.85 -4.39 -7.77
CA CYS A 129 3.04 -4.85 -8.50
C CYS A 129 4.30 -4.93 -7.62
N SER A 130 4.37 -4.15 -6.54
CA SER A 130 5.46 -4.23 -5.55
C SER A 130 5.54 -5.58 -4.85
N ASP A 131 4.41 -6.30 -4.70
CA ASP A 131 4.44 -7.67 -4.19
C ASP A 131 5.28 -8.57 -5.10
N ILE A 132 5.07 -8.45 -6.41
CA ILE A 132 5.79 -9.24 -7.40
C ILE A 132 7.23 -8.74 -7.51
N MET A 133 7.43 -7.44 -7.71
CA MET A 133 8.73 -6.85 -8.03
C MET A 133 9.69 -6.76 -6.82
N TRP A 134 9.19 -6.56 -5.59
CA TRP A 134 10.04 -6.37 -4.41
C TRP A 134 10.03 -7.57 -3.46
N ALA A 135 8.96 -8.36 -3.49
CA ALA A 135 8.75 -9.44 -2.54
C ALA A 135 8.65 -10.81 -3.21
N ASP A 136 8.97 -10.92 -4.50
CA ASP A 136 8.97 -12.19 -5.22
C ASP A 136 7.64 -12.96 -5.17
N GLY A 137 6.51 -12.26 -4.98
CA GLY A 137 5.16 -12.82 -4.98
C GLY A 137 4.68 -13.37 -3.64
N GLU A 138 5.02 -12.74 -2.52
CA GLU A 138 4.56 -13.16 -1.19
C GLU A 138 3.04 -13.08 -1.01
N GLN A 139 2.39 -12.04 -1.52
CA GLN A 139 0.94 -11.86 -1.47
C GLN A 139 0.24 -12.75 -2.50
N LEU A 140 0.86 -12.97 -3.67
CA LEU A 140 0.43 -14.01 -4.61
C LEU A 140 0.40 -15.38 -3.92
N ALA A 141 1.48 -15.75 -3.22
CA ALA A 141 1.53 -16.96 -2.42
C ALA A 141 0.51 -16.98 -1.28
N GLN A 142 0.26 -15.84 -0.63
CA GLN A 142 -0.76 -15.71 0.41
C GLN A 142 -2.15 -16.00 -0.15
N ILE A 143 -2.52 -15.41 -1.28
CA ILE A 143 -3.80 -15.65 -1.97
C ILE A 143 -3.95 -17.14 -2.28
N MET A 144 -2.92 -17.75 -2.89
CA MET A 144 -2.91 -19.19 -3.20
C MET A 144 -3.12 -20.05 -1.94
N GLN A 145 -2.43 -19.73 -0.85
CA GLN A 145 -2.61 -20.45 0.41
C GLN A 145 -4.03 -20.27 0.96
N LEU A 146 -4.58 -19.05 0.98
CA LEU A 146 -5.93 -18.76 1.50
C LEU A 146 -7.01 -19.63 0.81
N ILE A 147 -6.98 -19.69 -0.53
CA ILE A 147 -7.91 -20.50 -1.34
C ILE A 147 -7.57 -22.01 -1.30
N GLY A 148 -6.40 -22.38 -0.77
CA GLY A 148 -5.97 -23.76 -0.56
C GLY A 148 -5.38 -24.41 -1.83
N VAL A 149 -4.54 -23.69 -2.55
CA VAL A 149 -3.74 -24.20 -3.68
C VAL A 149 -2.26 -23.93 -3.45
N GLU A 150 -1.41 -24.82 -3.96
CA GLU A 150 0.05 -24.71 -3.87
C GLU A 150 0.68 -24.57 -5.27
N PRO A 151 1.57 -23.59 -5.52
CA PRO A 151 2.26 -23.47 -6.80
C PRO A 151 3.21 -24.65 -7.08
N ILE A 152 3.27 -25.08 -8.34
CA ILE A 152 4.18 -26.12 -8.84
C ILE A 152 5.26 -25.49 -9.71
N TRP A 153 6.52 -25.64 -9.29
CA TRP A 153 7.69 -25.15 -10.02
C TRP A 153 8.28 -26.23 -10.94
N LYS A 154 8.31 -25.98 -12.25
CA LYS A 154 9.02 -26.79 -13.25
C LYS A 154 10.11 -25.94 -13.90
N GLY A 155 11.37 -26.38 -13.82
CA GLY A 155 12.50 -25.61 -14.36
C GLY A 155 12.68 -24.22 -13.74
N GLY A 156 12.29 -24.05 -12.47
CA GLY A 156 12.35 -22.75 -11.77
C GLY A 156 11.23 -21.78 -12.13
N LYS A 157 10.26 -22.19 -12.96
CA LYS A 157 9.08 -21.41 -13.31
C LYS A 157 7.82 -22.03 -12.70
N VAL A 158 6.90 -21.19 -12.25
CA VAL A 158 5.55 -21.57 -11.86
C VAL A 158 4.79 -21.88 -13.15
N LYS A 159 4.30 -23.11 -13.25
CA LYS A 159 3.60 -23.61 -14.44
C LYS A 159 2.14 -23.94 -14.16
N GLU A 160 1.90 -24.51 -12.99
CA GLU A 160 0.63 -25.08 -12.57
C GLU A 160 0.51 -24.86 -11.05
N TYR A 161 -0.63 -25.22 -10.48
CA TYR A 161 -0.87 -25.33 -9.05
C TYR A 161 -1.45 -26.70 -8.71
N ARG A 162 -1.31 -27.11 -7.46
CA ARG A 162 -1.93 -28.31 -6.87
C ARG A 162 -3.00 -27.84 -5.90
N ILE A 163 -4.24 -28.30 -6.07
CA ILE A 163 -5.27 -28.10 -5.05
C ILE A 163 -4.90 -28.91 -3.82
N ILE A 164 -4.83 -28.26 -2.67
CA ILE A 164 -4.56 -28.89 -1.38
C ILE A 164 -5.87 -29.53 -0.91
N PRO A 165 -5.93 -30.84 -0.65
CA PRO A 165 -7.13 -31.49 -0.12
C PRO A 165 -7.51 -30.91 1.26
N LEU A 166 -8.81 -30.82 1.58
CA LEU A 166 -9.27 -30.26 2.87
C LEU A 166 -8.64 -30.93 4.09
N GLY A 167 -8.37 -32.24 4.04
CA GLY A 167 -7.70 -32.95 5.13
C GLY A 167 -6.23 -32.54 5.34
N GLU A 168 -5.55 -32.07 4.29
CA GLU A 168 -4.20 -31.47 4.38
C GLU A 168 -4.28 -29.98 4.76
N LEU A 169 -5.30 -29.26 4.26
CA LEU A 169 -5.51 -27.84 4.54
C LEU A 169 -5.96 -27.58 5.99
N ASN A 170 -6.75 -28.48 6.56
CA ASN A 170 -7.25 -28.49 7.95
C ASN A 170 -7.97 -27.20 8.40
N ARG A 171 -8.63 -26.53 7.47
CA ARG A 171 -9.51 -25.36 7.68
C ARG A 171 -10.40 -25.15 6.44
N PRO A 172 -11.44 -24.31 6.51
CA PRO A 172 -12.14 -23.85 5.31
C PRO A 172 -11.21 -23.15 4.32
N ARG A 173 -11.58 -23.22 3.04
CA ARG A 173 -10.99 -22.35 2.00
C ARG A 173 -11.59 -20.97 2.14
N ILE A 174 -10.73 -19.96 2.22
CA ILE A 174 -11.13 -18.58 2.43
C ILE A 174 -11.39 -17.93 1.07
N ASP A 175 -12.51 -17.24 0.91
CA ASP A 175 -12.79 -16.45 -0.28
C ASP A 175 -11.93 -15.17 -0.29
N VAL A 176 -11.69 -14.64 -1.48
CA VAL A 176 -10.81 -13.48 -1.68
C VAL A 176 -11.43 -12.50 -2.66
N THR A 177 -11.49 -11.24 -2.28
CA THR A 177 -11.86 -10.14 -3.19
C THR A 177 -10.63 -9.33 -3.53
N ILE A 178 -10.11 -9.48 -4.74
CA ILE A 178 -8.79 -8.99 -5.11
C ILE A 178 -8.92 -7.72 -5.95
N ARG A 179 -8.40 -6.60 -5.44
CA ARG A 179 -8.18 -5.40 -6.23
C ARG A 179 -6.76 -5.38 -6.76
N VAL A 180 -6.55 -5.58 -8.08
CA VAL A 180 -5.20 -5.63 -8.69
C VAL A 180 -4.73 -4.28 -9.23
N SER A 181 -3.58 -3.77 -8.80
CA SER A 181 -3.09 -2.48 -9.34
C SER A 181 -3.01 -2.48 -10.88
N GLY A 182 -3.20 -1.32 -11.52
CA GLY A 182 -3.12 -1.22 -12.98
C GLY A 182 -1.77 -1.71 -13.54
N ILE A 183 -0.68 -1.49 -12.80
CA ILE A 183 0.64 -2.01 -13.15
C ILE A 183 0.69 -3.53 -13.05
N THR A 184 0.05 -4.14 -12.03
CA THR A 184 -0.07 -5.61 -11.94
C THR A 184 -0.82 -6.17 -13.14
N ARG A 185 -1.96 -5.56 -13.50
CA ARG A 185 -2.77 -5.93 -14.68
C ARG A 185 -1.93 -5.87 -15.95
N ASP A 186 -1.16 -4.81 -16.16
CA ASP A 186 -0.47 -4.58 -17.43
C ASP A 186 0.84 -5.38 -17.55
N CYS A 187 1.58 -5.55 -16.46
CA CYS A 187 2.92 -6.16 -16.49
C CYS A 187 2.94 -7.63 -16.05
N PHE A 188 1.95 -8.10 -15.30
CA PHE A 188 1.95 -9.41 -14.64
C PHE A 188 0.64 -10.17 -14.82
N TYR A 189 0.00 -10.00 -15.98
CA TYR A 189 -1.31 -10.58 -16.26
C TYR A 189 -1.32 -12.12 -16.16
N ASN A 190 -0.21 -12.78 -16.50
CA ASN A 190 -0.07 -14.23 -16.31
C ASN A 190 -0.29 -14.67 -14.84
N CYS A 191 0.07 -13.82 -13.87
CA CYS A 191 -0.18 -14.09 -12.45
C CYS A 191 -1.65 -13.88 -12.11
N VAL A 192 -2.31 -12.91 -12.73
CA VAL A 192 -3.75 -12.67 -12.59
C VAL A 192 -4.54 -13.87 -13.12
N GLU A 193 -4.21 -14.33 -14.32
CA GLU A 193 -4.88 -15.50 -14.90
C GLU A 193 -4.63 -16.76 -14.08
N LEU A 194 -3.42 -16.98 -13.55
CA LEU A 194 -3.11 -18.14 -12.71
C LEU A 194 -4.00 -18.20 -11.45
N ILE A 195 -4.25 -17.04 -10.83
CA ILE A 195 -5.12 -16.95 -9.65
C ILE A 195 -6.59 -17.14 -10.04
N ASP A 196 -7.02 -16.55 -11.15
CA ASP A 196 -8.39 -16.76 -11.64
C ASP A 196 -8.65 -18.24 -11.95
N ASP A 197 -7.75 -18.89 -12.69
CA ASP A 197 -7.81 -20.33 -12.99
C ASP A 197 -8.01 -21.15 -11.69
N ALA A 198 -7.22 -20.85 -10.65
CA ALA A 198 -7.32 -21.52 -9.36
C ALA A 198 -8.62 -21.22 -8.61
N ILE A 199 -9.09 -19.97 -8.62
CA ILE A 199 -10.34 -19.54 -7.98
C ILE A 199 -11.54 -20.27 -8.61
N GLN A 200 -11.59 -20.29 -9.94
CA GLN A 200 -12.66 -20.95 -10.70
C GLN A 200 -12.69 -22.45 -10.40
N GLU A 201 -11.54 -23.13 -10.45
CA GLU A 201 -11.45 -24.57 -10.19
C GLU A 201 -11.84 -24.92 -8.74
N VAL A 202 -11.35 -24.13 -7.77
CA VAL A 202 -11.64 -24.34 -6.34
C VAL A 202 -13.11 -24.09 -6.00
N ALA A 203 -13.75 -23.08 -6.60
CA ALA A 203 -15.17 -22.77 -6.37
C ALA A 203 -16.10 -23.90 -6.83
N GLN A 204 -15.68 -24.70 -7.83
CA GLN A 204 -16.46 -25.79 -8.40
C GLN A 204 -16.23 -27.16 -7.74
N LEU A 205 -15.32 -27.26 -6.76
CA LEU A 205 -15.05 -28.53 -6.07
C LEU A 205 -16.31 -29.08 -5.38
N ASP A 206 -16.44 -30.41 -5.34
CA ASP A 206 -17.49 -31.09 -4.59
C ASP A 206 -17.17 -31.11 -3.08
N GLU A 207 -17.15 -29.91 -2.49
CA GLU A 207 -16.92 -29.67 -1.06
C GLU A 207 -18.16 -29.02 -0.43
N PRO A 208 -18.40 -29.21 0.88
CA PRO A 208 -19.43 -28.48 1.62
C PRO A 208 -19.15 -26.98 1.64
N VAL A 209 -20.19 -26.14 1.51
CA VAL A 209 -20.07 -24.67 1.50
C VAL A 209 -19.44 -24.11 2.79
N GLU A 210 -19.64 -24.77 3.92
CA GLU A 210 -19.03 -24.37 5.21
C GLU A 210 -17.51 -24.62 5.28
N MET A 211 -16.96 -25.38 4.33
CA MET A 211 -15.53 -25.65 4.20
C MET A 211 -14.93 -25.00 2.94
N ASN A 212 -15.74 -24.33 2.12
CA ASN A 212 -15.33 -23.71 0.89
C ASN A 212 -16.13 -22.43 0.66
N TYR A 213 -15.61 -21.30 1.15
CA TYR A 213 -16.31 -20.03 1.09
C TYR A 213 -16.36 -19.42 -0.33
N LEU A 214 -15.42 -19.80 -1.21
CA LEU A 214 -15.52 -19.50 -2.65
C LEU A 214 -16.79 -20.08 -3.25
N LYS A 215 -17.05 -21.37 -2.98
CA LYS A 215 -18.27 -22.07 -3.42
C LYS A 215 -19.50 -21.49 -2.74
N LYS A 216 -19.45 -21.22 -1.43
CA LYS A 216 -20.55 -20.60 -0.68
C LYS A 216 -21.01 -19.31 -1.35
N HIS A 217 -20.10 -18.35 -1.54
CA HIS A 217 -20.45 -17.05 -2.10
C HIS A 217 -20.80 -17.12 -3.59
N MET A 218 -20.21 -18.04 -4.37
CA MET A 218 -20.64 -18.29 -5.75
C MET A 218 -22.10 -18.75 -5.80
N VAL A 219 -22.50 -19.69 -4.94
CA VAL A 219 -23.87 -20.19 -4.87
C VAL A 219 -24.83 -19.11 -4.38
N GLU A 220 -24.46 -18.34 -3.36
CA GLU A 220 -25.28 -17.24 -2.84
C GLU A 220 -25.45 -16.10 -3.84
N ALA A 221 -24.45 -15.86 -4.70
CA ALA A 221 -24.52 -14.87 -5.78
C ALA A 221 -25.33 -15.35 -7.00
N SER A 222 -25.77 -16.62 -7.03
CA SER A 222 -26.57 -17.16 -8.12
C SER A 222 -28.00 -16.62 -8.04
N VAL A 223 -28.47 -15.94 -9.10
CA VAL A 223 -29.85 -15.41 -9.19
C VAL A 223 -30.57 -16.08 -10.36
N ASP A 224 -31.83 -16.47 -10.14
CA ASP A 224 -32.77 -16.94 -11.17
C ASP A 224 -32.26 -18.04 -12.14
N GLY A 225 -31.49 -19.00 -11.62
CA GLY A 225 -31.00 -20.15 -12.41
C GLY A 225 -29.86 -19.82 -13.38
N ILE A 226 -29.26 -18.63 -13.26
CA ILE A 226 -27.97 -18.31 -13.87
C ILE A 226 -26.87 -18.86 -12.96
N GLU A 227 -25.91 -19.56 -13.56
CA GLU A 227 -24.75 -20.12 -12.87
C GLU A 227 -24.00 -19.02 -12.10
N GLY A 228 -23.66 -19.29 -10.84
CA GLY A 228 -23.12 -18.31 -9.90
C GLY A 228 -21.84 -17.64 -10.38
N ASP A 229 -21.65 -16.38 -10.00
CA ASP A 229 -20.52 -15.58 -10.45
C ASP A 229 -19.25 -15.83 -9.64
N CYS A 230 -18.20 -16.27 -10.33
CA CYS A 230 -16.86 -16.51 -9.78
C CYS A 230 -15.92 -15.29 -9.89
N ALA A 231 -16.37 -14.14 -10.39
CA ALA A 231 -15.49 -12.97 -10.50
C ALA A 231 -14.98 -12.53 -9.12
N ARG A 232 -13.67 -12.63 -8.91
CA ARG A 232 -12.97 -12.22 -7.66
C ARG A 232 -11.86 -11.20 -7.88
N ILE A 233 -11.44 -10.99 -9.13
CA ILE A 233 -10.33 -10.10 -9.45
C ILE A 233 -10.86 -8.87 -10.18
N PHE A 234 -10.62 -7.70 -9.61
CA PHE A 234 -11.14 -6.42 -10.08
C PHE A 234 -10.03 -5.39 -10.27
N ALA A 235 -10.18 -4.56 -11.30
CA ALA A 235 -9.29 -3.43 -11.52
C ALA A 235 -9.92 -2.17 -12.08
N SER A 236 -9.07 -1.17 -12.32
CA SER A 236 -9.46 0.01 -13.08
C SER A 236 -9.77 -0.39 -14.51
N LYS A 237 -10.58 0.42 -15.20
CA LYS A 237 -10.88 0.24 -16.63
C LYS A 237 -9.59 0.02 -17.46
N PRO A 238 -9.61 -0.83 -18.50
CA PRO A 238 -8.48 -0.98 -19.42
C PRO A 238 -7.97 0.36 -19.94
N GLY A 239 -6.65 0.54 -19.94
CA GLY A 239 -5.99 1.77 -20.36
C GLY A 239 -6.06 2.93 -19.35
N THR A 240 -6.68 2.73 -18.18
CA THR A 240 -6.70 3.73 -17.10
C THR A 240 -6.00 3.22 -15.85
N TYR A 241 -5.58 4.16 -15.01
CA TYR A 241 -4.93 3.94 -13.71
C TYR A 241 -5.62 4.78 -12.64
N GLY A 242 -5.51 4.33 -11.39
CA GLY A 242 -6.08 5.01 -10.23
C GLY A 242 -7.31 4.30 -9.64
N ASN A 243 -7.85 4.90 -8.58
CA ASN A 243 -8.98 4.39 -7.81
C ASN A 243 -10.13 5.41 -7.68
N GLY A 244 -9.92 6.66 -8.12
CA GLY A 244 -10.88 7.76 -7.99
C GLY A 244 -10.90 8.42 -6.61
N VAL A 245 -10.83 7.62 -5.54
CA VAL A 245 -10.93 8.07 -4.14
C VAL A 245 -9.84 9.08 -3.78
N ASN A 246 -8.59 8.85 -4.18
CA ASN A 246 -7.50 9.79 -3.88
C ASN A 246 -7.75 11.19 -4.46
N LEU A 247 -8.33 11.27 -5.66
CA LEU A 247 -8.68 12.55 -6.29
C LEU A 247 -9.86 13.20 -5.59
N ALA A 248 -10.88 12.43 -5.22
CA ALA A 248 -12.03 12.93 -4.47
C ALA A 248 -11.61 13.51 -3.10
N VAL A 249 -10.74 12.81 -2.38
CA VAL A 249 -10.18 13.26 -1.10
C VAL A 249 -9.37 14.56 -1.27
N TYR A 250 -8.45 14.63 -2.23
CA TYR A 250 -7.63 15.83 -2.40
C TYR A 250 -8.41 17.04 -2.93
N ALA A 251 -9.45 16.80 -3.73
CA ALA A 251 -10.36 17.83 -4.21
C ALA A 251 -11.43 18.22 -3.17
N SER A 252 -11.47 17.58 -1.99
CA SER A 252 -12.54 17.76 -1.00
C SER A 252 -13.95 17.51 -1.54
N ALA A 253 -14.05 16.73 -2.63
CA ALA A 253 -15.26 16.53 -3.44
C ALA A 253 -16.11 15.36 -2.93
N TRP A 254 -16.37 15.32 -1.62
CA TRP A 254 -17.13 14.29 -0.94
C TRP A 254 -17.75 14.85 0.36
N LYS A 255 -18.93 14.35 0.76
CA LYS A 255 -19.63 14.71 2.00
C LYS A 255 -19.72 13.53 2.96
N GLU A 256 -20.00 12.34 2.46
CA GLU A 256 -20.22 11.13 3.27
C GLU A 256 -19.38 9.95 2.76
N ASP A 257 -19.17 8.92 3.59
CA ASP A 257 -18.44 7.69 3.22
C ASP A 257 -19.02 7.01 1.97
N LYS A 258 -20.34 7.15 1.77
CA LYS A 258 -21.05 6.68 0.60
C LYS A 258 -20.52 7.28 -0.71
N ASP A 259 -20.15 8.55 -0.72
CA ASP A 259 -19.60 9.22 -1.91
C ASP A 259 -18.27 8.57 -2.34
N LEU A 260 -17.40 8.31 -1.36
CA LEU A 260 -16.10 7.67 -1.60
C LEU A 260 -16.29 6.21 -2.04
N SER A 261 -17.23 5.49 -1.42
CA SER A 261 -17.62 4.13 -1.80
C SER A 261 -18.11 4.05 -3.25
N ASP A 262 -18.99 4.96 -3.67
CA ASP A 262 -19.56 4.95 -5.01
C ASP A 262 -18.52 5.33 -6.09
N VAL A 263 -17.62 6.27 -5.80
CA VAL A 263 -16.45 6.56 -6.67
C VAL A 263 -15.56 5.34 -6.79
N TYR A 264 -15.29 4.68 -5.66
CA TYR A 264 -14.44 3.50 -5.64
C TYR A 264 -15.06 2.39 -6.49
N VAL A 265 -16.34 2.06 -6.31
CA VAL A 265 -17.03 1.04 -7.11
C VAL A 265 -17.01 1.43 -8.59
N TYR A 266 -17.30 2.69 -8.95
CA TYR A 266 -17.30 3.15 -10.33
C TYR A 266 -15.94 2.92 -11.03
N TRP A 267 -14.85 3.33 -10.38
CA TRP A 267 -13.51 3.27 -10.97
C TRP A 267 -12.95 1.86 -10.99
N ASN A 268 -13.35 1.00 -10.06
CA ASN A 268 -12.69 -0.28 -9.78
C ASN A 268 -13.54 -1.51 -10.10
N GLY A 269 -14.82 -1.35 -10.48
CA GLY A 269 -15.75 -2.42 -10.84
C GLY A 269 -15.55 -3.00 -12.24
N TYR A 270 -14.31 -3.33 -12.62
CA TYR A 270 -14.00 -4.03 -13.88
C TYR A 270 -13.34 -5.36 -13.58
N ALA A 271 -13.92 -6.46 -14.03
CA ALA A 271 -13.42 -7.82 -13.79
C ALA A 271 -12.22 -8.14 -14.68
N TYR A 272 -11.29 -8.93 -14.14
CA TYR A 272 -10.14 -9.47 -14.85
C TYR A 272 -9.96 -10.95 -14.51
N GLY A 273 -9.40 -11.73 -15.45
CA GLY A 273 -9.21 -13.16 -15.28
C GLY A 273 -8.79 -13.80 -16.60
N ARG A 274 -8.78 -15.13 -16.67
CA ARG A 274 -8.53 -15.80 -17.95
C ARG A 274 -9.66 -15.49 -18.91
N ASP A 275 -9.29 -15.05 -20.11
CA ASP A 275 -10.21 -14.61 -21.17
C ASP A 275 -11.11 -13.40 -20.80
N VAL A 276 -10.88 -12.74 -19.66
CA VAL A 276 -11.64 -11.58 -19.16
C VAL A 276 -10.70 -10.39 -18.95
N PHE A 277 -10.76 -9.38 -19.81
CA PHE A 277 -9.88 -8.20 -19.74
C PHE A 277 -10.66 -6.90 -19.55
N GLY A 278 -11.07 -6.62 -18.31
CA GLY A 278 -11.71 -5.37 -17.93
C GLY A 278 -13.16 -5.24 -18.35
N GLU A 279 -13.91 -6.34 -18.21
CA GLU A 279 -15.36 -6.34 -18.38
C GLU A 279 -16.02 -5.53 -17.26
N LYS A 280 -17.04 -4.74 -17.60
CA LYS A 280 -17.79 -3.98 -16.58
C LYS A 280 -18.55 -4.94 -15.68
N ALA A 281 -18.26 -4.88 -14.39
CA ALA A 281 -18.70 -5.85 -13.40
C ALA A 281 -19.06 -5.16 -12.07
N HIS A 282 -19.68 -3.98 -12.13
CA HIS A 282 -20.03 -3.20 -10.94
C HIS A 282 -20.96 -3.95 -9.99
N ASP A 283 -22.02 -4.58 -10.51
CA ASP A 283 -22.95 -5.44 -9.73
C ASP A 283 -22.21 -6.56 -9.00
N LYS A 284 -21.33 -7.23 -9.74
CA LYS A 284 -20.52 -8.35 -9.26
C LYS A 284 -19.57 -7.89 -8.17
N PHE A 285 -18.91 -6.75 -8.37
CA PHE A 285 -18.01 -6.19 -7.40
C PHE A 285 -18.73 -5.79 -6.11
N VAL A 286 -19.90 -5.14 -6.22
CA VAL A 286 -20.75 -4.79 -5.06
C VAL A 286 -21.20 -6.06 -4.34
N SER A 287 -21.56 -7.12 -5.07
CA SER A 287 -21.92 -8.41 -4.47
C SER A 287 -20.76 -9.00 -3.66
N GLN A 288 -19.53 -8.96 -4.17
CA GLN A 288 -18.35 -9.43 -3.45
C GLN A 288 -18.05 -8.58 -2.20
N LEU A 289 -18.16 -7.26 -2.31
CA LEU A 289 -17.93 -6.36 -1.17
C LEU A 289 -18.89 -6.61 0.01
N LYS A 290 -20.07 -7.18 -0.24
CA LYS A 290 -21.04 -7.51 0.82
C LYS A 290 -20.61 -8.66 1.73
N SER A 291 -19.77 -9.58 1.25
CA SER A 291 -19.30 -10.71 2.05
C SER A 291 -17.96 -10.46 2.75
N VAL A 292 -17.32 -9.32 2.51
CA VAL A 292 -15.99 -9.00 3.05
C VAL A 292 -16.02 -8.86 4.58
N ASP A 293 -15.28 -9.71 5.27
CA ASP A 293 -15.06 -9.64 6.72
C ASP A 293 -13.90 -8.71 7.09
N MET A 294 -12.90 -8.62 6.22
CA MET A 294 -11.69 -7.82 6.46
C MET A 294 -11.02 -7.32 5.18
N THR A 295 -10.26 -6.24 5.30
CA THR A 295 -9.34 -5.80 4.25
C THR A 295 -7.88 -6.01 4.65
N PHE A 296 -7.03 -6.28 3.65
CA PHE A 296 -5.64 -6.63 3.87
C PHE A 296 -4.70 -5.99 2.85
N ASN A 297 -3.55 -5.53 3.35
CA ASN A 297 -2.37 -5.17 2.56
C ASN A 297 -1.11 -5.47 3.38
N LYS A 298 0.09 -5.28 2.82
CA LYS A 298 1.36 -5.55 3.53
C LYS A 298 2.49 -4.59 3.16
N THR A 299 3.49 -4.53 4.02
CA THR A 299 4.81 -3.93 3.73
C THR A 299 5.92 -4.97 3.77
N VAL A 300 6.97 -4.72 2.99
CA VAL A 300 8.16 -5.55 2.86
C VAL A 300 9.44 -4.77 3.22
N THR A 301 9.32 -3.47 3.49
CA THR A 301 10.46 -2.56 3.65
C THR A 301 10.16 -1.38 4.57
N ASP A 302 11.23 -0.76 5.08
CA ASP A 302 11.22 0.55 5.75
C ASP A 302 11.74 1.71 4.89
N GLU A 303 12.20 1.46 3.66
CA GLU A 303 12.52 2.51 2.68
C GLU A 303 11.26 3.18 2.14
N TYR A 304 10.14 2.44 2.14
CA TYR A 304 8.84 2.90 1.66
C TYR A 304 7.73 2.42 2.59
N ASP A 305 6.65 3.18 2.70
CA ASP A 305 5.58 2.92 3.67
C ASP A 305 4.20 3.31 3.12
N LEU A 306 3.14 3.03 3.89
CA LEU A 306 1.75 3.32 3.53
C LEU A 306 1.43 4.81 3.39
N CYS A 307 2.29 5.69 3.91
CA CYS A 307 2.24 7.13 3.70
C CYS A 307 3.19 7.57 2.57
N GLY A 308 3.75 6.66 1.79
CA GLY A 308 4.66 6.94 0.69
C GLY A 308 3.97 7.38 -0.62
N CYS A 309 2.73 6.95 -0.85
CA CYS A 309 1.92 7.36 -2.01
C CYS A 309 0.42 7.35 -1.70
N CYS A 310 -0.33 8.26 -2.32
CA CYS A 310 -1.77 8.35 -2.19
C CYS A 310 -2.53 7.13 -2.73
N CYS A 311 -1.91 6.32 -3.59
CA CYS A 311 -2.51 5.09 -4.09
C CYS A 311 -2.84 4.08 -2.98
N TYR A 312 -2.16 4.16 -1.82
CA TYR A 312 -2.42 3.24 -0.71
C TYR A 312 -3.76 3.54 -0.05
N PHE A 313 -3.95 4.74 0.53
CA PHE A 313 -5.24 5.10 1.12
C PHE A 313 -6.35 5.15 0.05
N GLY A 314 -6.05 5.61 -1.16
CA GLY A 314 -7.07 5.66 -2.21
C GLY A 314 -7.55 4.28 -2.66
N THR A 315 -6.69 3.25 -2.59
CA THR A 315 -7.07 1.90 -3.04
C THR A 315 -7.42 0.98 -1.88
N HIS A 316 -6.54 0.79 -0.90
CA HIS A 316 -6.81 -0.04 0.28
C HIS A 316 -7.80 0.65 1.23
N GLY A 317 -7.63 1.95 1.47
CA GLY A 317 -8.62 2.71 2.23
C GLY A 317 -9.96 2.76 1.49
N GLY A 318 -9.97 3.11 0.20
CA GLY A 318 -11.18 3.08 -0.63
C GLY A 318 -11.88 1.72 -0.67
N LEU A 319 -11.11 0.61 -0.72
CA LEU A 319 -11.64 -0.76 -0.60
C LEU A 319 -12.31 -0.99 0.75
N THR A 320 -11.72 -0.45 1.82
CA THR A 320 -12.23 -0.56 3.18
C THR A 320 -13.51 0.25 3.33
N THR A 321 -13.56 1.50 2.88
CA THR A 321 -14.79 2.32 2.87
C THR A 321 -15.90 1.63 2.09
N ALA A 322 -15.58 1.10 0.90
CA ALA A 322 -16.56 0.43 0.06
C ALA A 322 -17.07 -0.88 0.69
N ALA A 323 -16.18 -1.68 1.30
CA ALA A 323 -16.57 -2.88 2.02
C ALA A 323 -17.46 -2.57 3.22
N LYS A 324 -17.08 -1.61 4.09
CA LYS A 324 -17.89 -1.16 5.24
C LYS A 324 -19.28 -0.69 4.80
N GLU A 325 -19.35 0.16 3.78
CA GLU A 325 -20.60 0.73 3.27
C GLU A 325 -21.53 -0.33 2.63
N LYS A 326 -20.98 -1.25 1.83
CA LYS A 326 -21.80 -2.24 1.11
C LYS A 326 -22.19 -3.44 1.99
N SER A 327 -21.31 -3.91 2.87
CA SER A 327 -21.61 -5.01 3.81
C SER A 327 -22.54 -4.58 4.94
N LYS A 328 -22.46 -3.31 5.36
CA LYS A 328 -23.13 -2.79 6.56
C LYS A 328 -22.77 -3.56 7.84
N SER A 329 -21.63 -4.25 7.82
CA SER A 329 -21.04 -4.93 8.97
C SER A 329 -19.70 -4.31 9.33
N GLU A 330 -19.19 -4.67 10.50
CA GLU A 330 -17.83 -4.34 10.87
C GLU A 330 -16.85 -5.04 9.91
N VAL A 331 -15.91 -4.28 9.36
CA VAL A 331 -14.85 -4.79 8.48
C VAL A 331 -13.51 -4.46 9.13
N SER A 332 -12.80 -5.49 9.58
CA SER A 332 -11.49 -5.32 10.21
C SER A 332 -10.43 -4.94 9.18
N THR A 333 -9.49 -4.08 9.56
CA THR A 333 -8.41 -3.65 8.64
C THR A 333 -7.05 -4.13 9.14
N TYR A 334 -6.46 -5.11 8.46
CA TYR A 334 -5.18 -5.68 8.84
C TYR A 334 -4.05 -5.34 7.86
N TYR A 335 -2.83 -5.38 8.39
CA TYR A 335 -1.61 -5.06 7.66
C TYR A 335 -0.53 -6.08 7.98
N GLY A 336 0.03 -6.71 6.94
CA GLY A 336 1.15 -7.64 7.08
C GLY A 336 2.51 -6.95 7.12
N ASP A 337 3.42 -7.47 7.93
CA ASP A 337 4.82 -7.08 7.93
C ASP A 337 5.72 -8.26 7.56
N THR A 338 6.50 -8.04 6.50
CA THR A 338 7.46 -9.01 5.93
C THR A 338 8.84 -8.41 5.72
N ARG A 339 9.14 -7.29 6.41
CA ARG A 339 10.49 -6.70 6.42
C ARG A 339 11.53 -7.68 6.92
N ASP A 340 11.18 -8.44 7.94
CA ASP A 340 11.93 -9.62 8.38
C ASP A 340 11.20 -10.88 7.89
N MET A 341 11.77 -11.56 6.90
CA MET A 341 11.17 -12.76 6.30
C MET A 341 11.08 -13.94 7.28
N ASP A 342 11.93 -13.95 8.32
CA ASP A 342 11.89 -14.99 9.34
C ASP A 342 10.78 -14.71 10.37
N ARG A 343 10.49 -13.42 10.62
CA ARG A 343 9.48 -12.92 11.55
C ARG A 343 8.36 -12.17 10.84
N VAL A 344 7.46 -12.95 10.22
CA VAL A 344 6.22 -12.43 9.64
C VAL A 344 5.24 -12.07 10.75
N GLU A 345 4.67 -10.87 10.69
CA GLU A 345 3.69 -10.38 11.68
C GLU A 345 2.45 -9.84 11.00
N ILE A 346 1.27 -10.06 11.61
CA ILE A 346 0.03 -9.41 11.22
C ILE A 346 -0.35 -8.41 12.32
N ARG A 347 -0.59 -7.17 11.93
CA ARG A 347 -0.95 -6.04 12.80
C ARG A 347 -2.22 -5.37 12.27
N THR A 348 -2.84 -4.52 13.08
CA THR A 348 -3.94 -3.68 12.58
C THR A 348 -3.38 -2.58 11.68
N LEU A 349 -4.22 -2.00 10.81
CA LEU A 349 -3.83 -0.82 10.05
C LEU A 349 -3.49 0.34 10.99
N ALA A 350 -4.30 0.57 12.03
CA ALA A 350 -4.03 1.58 13.05
C ALA A 350 -2.63 1.40 13.68
N ASP A 351 -2.23 0.18 14.02
CA ASP A 351 -0.89 -0.09 14.56
C ASP A 351 0.23 0.25 13.58
N GLU A 352 0.05 -0.02 12.28
CA GLU A 352 1.04 0.36 11.28
C GLU A 352 1.08 1.88 11.06
N ILE A 353 -0.07 2.56 11.06
CA ILE A 353 -0.14 4.03 10.99
C ILE A 353 0.58 4.66 12.18
N ARG A 354 0.29 4.21 13.41
CA ARG A 354 1.00 4.64 14.64
C ARG A 354 2.50 4.45 14.52
N ARG A 355 2.93 3.29 13.99
CA ARG A 355 4.34 2.99 13.80
C ARG A 355 4.99 3.93 12.78
N VAL A 356 4.38 4.13 11.62
CA VAL A 356 4.90 5.04 10.58
C VAL A 356 4.95 6.48 11.08
N ALA A 357 3.92 6.92 11.80
CA ALA A 357 3.88 8.22 12.44
C ALA A 357 5.07 8.42 13.39
N ARG A 358 5.30 7.49 14.32
CA ARG A 358 6.40 7.60 15.31
C ARG A 358 7.79 7.39 14.72
N THR A 359 7.95 6.47 13.78
CA THR A 359 9.28 6.09 13.26
C THR A 359 9.75 7.00 12.12
N LYS A 360 8.82 7.66 11.42
CA LYS A 360 9.10 8.56 10.31
C LYS A 360 8.53 9.95 10.60
N LEU A 361 7.23 10.17 10.39
CA LEU A 361 6.66 11.52 10.29
C LEU A 361 6.99 12.42 11.49
N LEU A 362 6.76 11.93 12.72
CA LEU A 362 7.00 12.64 13.98
C LEU A 362 8.38 12.33 14.59
N ASN A 363 9.26 11.64 13.86
CA ASN A 363 10.61 11.34 14.33
C ASN A 363 11.54 12.53 14.09
N PRO A 364 12.16 13.12 15.13
CA PRO A 364 13.08 14.25 14.96
C PRO A 364 14.22 13.95 13.97
N LYS A 365 14.74 12.72 13.92
CA LYS A 365 15.80 12.36 12.96
C LYS A 365 15.32 12.39 11.52
N TRP A 366 14.08 12.04 11.28
CA TRP A 366 13.48 12.08 9.95
C TRP A 366 13.14 13.53 9.55
N ILE A 367 12.60 14.31 10.48
CA ILE A 367 12.31 15.75 10.30
C ILE A 367 13.59 16.51 9.96
N GLU A 368 14.64 16.37 10.78
CA GLU A 368 15.96 16.94 10.50
C GLU A 368 16.58 16.39 9.22
N GLY A 369 16.25 15.14 8.88
CA GLY A 369 16.53 14.53 7.58
C GLY A 369 16.00 15.37 6.42
N MET A 370 14.70 15.64 6.46
CA MET A 370 13.98 16.37 5.43
C MET A 370 14.34 17.87 5.40
N LYS A 371 14.58 18.51 6.55
CA LYS A 371 14.99 19.92 6.62
C LYS A 371 16.25 20.22 5.81
N ARG A 372 17.20 19.27 5.71
CA ARG A 372 18.40 19.42 4.86
C ARG A 372 18.12 19.55 3.36
N HIS A 373 16.89 19.27 2.92
CA HIS A 373 16.48 19.31 1.52
C HIS A 373 15.52 20.46 1.19
N GLY A 374 15.40 21.46 2.07
CA GLY A 374 14.68 22.72 1.84
C GLY A 374 13.27 22.52 1.25
N TYR A 375 12.99 23.17 0.12
CA TYR A 375 11.68 23.13 -0.57
C TYR A 375 11.15 21.70 -0.77
N LYS A 376 12.01 20.77 -1.20
CA LYS A 376 11.61 19.37 -1.47
C LYS A 376 11.29 18.63 -0.19
N GLY A 377 12.09 18.85 0.86
CA GLY A 377 11.85 18.27 2.19
C GLY A 377 10.51 18.72 2.77
N ALA A 378 10.24 20.03 2.73
CA ALA A 378 8.97 20.61 3.14
C ALA A 378 7.77 20.02 2.35
N GLY A 379 7.90 19.91 1.03
CA GLY A 379 6.87 19.32 0.18
C GLY A 379 6.62 17.83 0.47
N ASP A 380 7.65 17.06 0.83
CA ASP A 380 7.48 15.65 1.20
C ASP A 380 6.85 15.46 2.58
N MET A 381 7.13 16.36 3.54
CA MET A 381 6.43 16.41 4.83
C MET A 381 4.94 16.64 4.62
N SER A 382 4.58 17.70 3.88
CA SER A 382 3.18 18.04 3.57
C SER A 382 2.45 16.88 2.88
N LYS A 383 3.08 16.24 1.89
CA LYS A 383 2.50 15.04 1.24
C LYS A 383 2.26 13.89 2.20
N ARG A 384 3.16 13.62 3.16
CA ARG A 384 2.97 12.55 4.14
C ARG A 384 1.83 12.87 5.11
N ILE A 385 1.73 14.12 5.57
CA ILE A 385 0.62 14.58 6.43
C ILE A 385 -0.72 14.48 5.69
N GLY A 386 -0.78 14.96 4.44
CA GLY A 386 -2.00 14.82 3.62
C GLY A 386 -2.39 13.37 3.34
N ARG A 387 -1.46 12.41 3.42
CA ARG A 387 -1.78 10.98 3.32
C ARG A 387 -2.27 10.39 4.64
N ILE A 388 -1.87 10.92 5.79
CA ILE A 388 -2.49 10.60 7.09
C ILE A 388 -3.96 11.01 7.05
N TYR A 389 -4.25 12.25 6.62
CA TYR A 389 -5.61 12.71 6.37
C TYR A 389 -6.38 11.77 5.42
N GLY A 390 -5.78 11.37 4.30
CA GLY A 390 -6.41 10.45 3.36
C GLY A 390 -6.70 9.06 3.94
N TRP A 391 -5.84 8.54 4.82
CA TRP A 391 -6.10 7.31 5.55
C TRP A 391 -7.28 7.47 6.50
N GLU A 392 -7.34 8.58 7.24
CA GLU A 392 -8.44 8.83 8.14
C GLU A 392 -9.78 8.95 7.39
N ALA A 393 -9.81 9.77 6.34
CA ALA A 393 -10.99 9.96 5.49
C ALA A 393 -11.52 8.67 4.84
N THR A 394 -10.71 7.62 4.73
CA THR A 394 -11.11 6.37 4.06
C THR A 394 -11.27 5.19 5.01
N THR A 395 -10.64 5.21 6.19
CA THR A 395 -10.61 4.04 7.08
C THR A 395 -11.10 4.34 8.49
N GLN A 396 -10.95 5.58 8.96
CA GLN A 396 -11.17 5.99 10.36
C GLN A 396 -10.30 5.19 11.35
N GLU A 397 -9.00 5.03 11.00
CA GLU A 397 -8.03 4.19 11.73
C GLU A 397 -6.82 5.02 12.22
N VAL A 398 -6.86 6.36 12.09
CA VAL A 398 -5.82 7.27 12.57
C VAL A 398 -6.24 7.81 13.93
N ASP A 399 -5.38 7.66 14.94
CA ASP A 399 -5.68 8.22 16.26
C ASP A 399 -5.59 9.76 16.27
N ASP A 400 -6.45 10.41 17.05
CA ASP A 400 -6.47 11.88 17.22
C ASP A 400 -5.13 12.46 17.68
N TRP A 401 -4.40 11.76 18.55
CA TRP A 401 -3.09 12.23 19.04
C TRP A 401 -2.09 12.42 17.89
N ILE A 402 -2.24 11.69 16.78
CA ILE A 402 -1.37 11.84 15.61
C ILE A 402 -1.61 13.21 14.97
N PHE A 403 -2.86 13.63 14.84
CA PHE A 403 -3.20 14.96 14.30
C PHE A 403 -2.79 16.08 15.26
N ASP A 404 -2.98 15.90 16.58
CA ASP A 404 -2.51 16.84 17.59
C ASP A 404 -0.99 17.03 17.51
N ASP A 405 -0.23 15.94 17.47
CA ASP A 405 1.23 15.98 17.43
C ASP A 405 1.75 16.52 16.09
N ILE A 406 1.08 16.21 14.97
CA ILE A 406 1.38 16.84 13.68
C ILE A 406 1.19 18.35 13.78
N THR A 407 0.07 18.80 14.33
CA THR A 407 -0.23 20.24 14.45
C THR A 407 0.78 20.93 15.35
N LYS A 408 1.08 20.37 16.51
CA LYS A 408 2.09 20.90 17.45
C LYS A 408 3.47 20.99 16.79
N THR A 409 3.88 19.93 16.11
CA THR A 409 5.24 19.80 15.55
C THR A 409 5.43 20.64 14.30
N PHE A 410 4.48 20.61 13.36
CA PHE A 410 4.66 21.21 12.03
C PHE A 410 4.05 22.59 11.88
N VAL A 411 3.05 22.94 12.70
CA VAL A 411 2.30 24.19 12.58
C VAL A 411 2.54 25.11 13.78
N LEU A 412 2.53 24.62 15.02
CA LEU A 412 2.63 25.51 16.19
C LEU A 412 4.08 25.80 16.58
N ASP A 413 4.99 24.85 16.36
CA ASP A 413 6.41 25.03 16.61
C ASP A 413 6.99 26.18 15.77
N GLN A 414 7.68 27.10 16.45
CA GLN A 414 8.17 28.33 15.81
C GLN A 414 9.32 28.05 14.84
N GLU A 415 10.22 27.12 15.16
CA GLU A 415 11.36 26.79 14.29
C GLU A 415 10.86 26.13 13.01
N MET A 416 9.91 25.20 13.16
CA MET A 416 9.33 24.49 12.04
C MET A 416 8.53 25.44 11.12
N ARG A 417 7.76 26.37 11.71
CA ARG A 417 7.10 27.43 10.95
C ARG A 417 8.06 28.28 10.14
N SER A 418 9.13 28.78 10.77
CA SER A 418 10.13 29.60 10.07
C SER A 418 10.79 28.82 8.93
N PHE A 419 11.08 27.52 9.13
CA PHE A 419 11.58 26.69 8.02
C PHE A 419 10.59 26.61 6.86
N PHE A 420 9.30 26.37 7.12
CA PHE A 420 8.30 26.30 6.06
C PHE A 420 8.11 27.65 5.38
N GLU A 421 8.03 28.73 6.15
CA GLU A 421 7.95 30.08 5.61
C GLU A 421 9.12 30.35 4.65
N GLU A 422 10.36 30.06 5.05
CA GLU A 422 11.54 30.28 4.21
C GLU A 422 11.59 29.36 2.98
N ASN A 423 11.24 28.07 3.15
CA ASN A 423 11.52 27.06 2.13
C ASN A 423 10.31 26.72 1.25
N ASN A 424 9.09 26.67 1.79
CA ASN A 424 7.88 26.28 1.07
C ASN A 424 6.60 26.63 1.86
N PRO A 425 6.12 27.89 1.82
CA PRO A 425 4.93 28.31 2.57
C PRO A 425 3.64 27.62 2.10
N TRP A 426 3.55 27.27 0.81
CA TRP A 426 2.41 26.53 0.24
C TRP A 426 2.28 25.12 0.83
N ALA A 427 3.39 24.47 1.20
CA ALA A 427 3.34 23.18 1.86
C ALA A 427 2.73 23.28 3.27
N LEU A 428 2.97 24.39 3.98
CA LEU A 428 2.41 24.63 5.30
C LEU A 428 0.94 25.05 5.25
N GLU A 429 0.56 25.85 4.24
CA GLU A 429 -0.84 26.13 3.96
C GLU A 429 -1.62 24.83 3.70
N GLU A 430 -1.12 23.95 2.84
CA GLU A 430 -1.75 22.66 2.56
C GLU A 430 -1.92 21.82 3.83
N ILE A 431 -0.90 21.78 4.69
CA ILE A 431 -0.95 21.09 5.99
C ILE A 431 -2.07 21.69 6.84
N GLY A 432 -2.08 23.02 7.00
CA GLY A 432 -3.09 23.70 7.81
C GLY A 432 -4.51 23.47 7.29
N ARG A 433 -4.71 23.59 5.98
CA ARG A 433 -6.00 23.39 5.30
C ARG A 433 -6.53 21.98 5.50
N ARG A 434 -5.68 20.95 5.34
CA ARG A 434 -6.06 19.55 5.54
C ARG A 434 -6.36 19.22 7.00
N LEU A 435 -5.64 19.82 7.95
CA LEU A 435 -5.91 19.65 9.38
C LEU A 435 -7.22 20.32 9.79
N LEU A 436 -7.50 21.54 9.30
CA LEU A 436 -8.78 22.22 9.51
C LEU A 436 -9.93 21.41 8.90
N GLU A 437 -9.75 20.88 7.70
CA GLU A 437 -10.74 20.01 7.06
C GLU A 437 -11.00 18.74 7.85
N ALA A 438 -9.96 18.10 8.41
CA ALA A 438 -10.12 16.93 9.27
C ALA A 438 -11.00 17.26 10.48
N TYR A 439 -10.73 18.39 11.15
CA TYR A 439 -11.51 18.86 12.28
C TYR A 439 -12.97 19.18 11.89
N GLU A 440 -13.20 19.94 10.81
CA GLU A 440 -14.55 20.32 10.36
C GLU A 440 -15.40 19.13 9.92
N ARG A 441 -14.78 18.08 9.40
CA ARG A 441 -15.44 16.82 9.03
C ARG A 441 -15.66 15.87 10.20
N GLY A 442 -15.17 16.20 11.40
CA GLY A 442 -15.23 15.32 12.57
C GLY A 442 -14.34 14.08 12.46
N LEU A 443 -13.33 14.11 11.57
CA LEU A 443 -12.30 13.07 11.44
C LEU A 443 -11.18 13.21 12.48
N TRP A 444 -11.15 14.33 13.19
CA TRP A 444 -10.17 14.61 14.23
C TRP A 444 -10.85 15.33 15.39
N GLU A 445 -10.87 14.68 16.55
CA GLU A 445 -11.28 15.26 17.82
C GLU A 445 -10.09 16.02 18.45
N ALA A 446 -9.90 17.26 18.01
CA ALA A 446 -8.76 18.09 18.41
C ALA A 446 -8.82 18.58 19.86
N ASP A 447 -7.65 18.63 20.51
CA ASP A 447 -7.46 19.42 21.73
C ASP A 447 -7.86 20.90 21.46
N PRO A 448 -8.71 21.51 22.30
CA PRO A 448 -9.17 22.90 22.12
C PRO A 448 -8.04 23.91 21.93
N GLU A 449 -6.93 23.77 22.64
CA GLU A 449 -5.79 24.69 22.52
C GLU A 449 -5.06 24.50 21.18
N VAL A 450 -4.99 23.27 20.70
CA VAL A 450 -4.34 22.91 19.43
C VAL A 450 -5.13 23.46 18.25
N ILE A 451 -6.45 23.28 18.24
CA ILE A 451 -7.28 23.78 17.14
C ILE A 451 -7.38 25.31 17.11
N GLU A 452 -7.39 25.98 18.27
CA GLU A 452 -7.31 27.44 18.34
C GLU A 452 -5.97 27.95 17.81
N GLY A 453 -4.87 27.29 18.21
CA GLY A 453 -3.54 27.59 17.69
C GLY A 453 -3.45 27.41 16.17
N LEU A 454 -4.02 26.33 15.63
CA LEU A 454 -4.06 26.05 14.20
C LEU A 454 -4.81 27.14 13.44
N LYS A 455 -6.02 27.50 13.89
CA LYS A 455 -6.84 28.55 13.24
C LYS A 455 -6.13 29.90 13.21
N ARG A 456 -5.50 30.30 14.33
CA ARG A 456 -4.71 31.53 14.39
C ARG A 456 -3.54 31.50 13.42
N THR A 457 -2.78 30.42 13.43
CA THR A 457 -1.58 30.26 12.59
C THR A 457 -1.94 30.20 11.10
N TYR A 458 -3.08 29.59 10.76
CA TYR A 458 -3.55 29.52 9.38
C TYR A 458 -3.79 30.91 8.77
N LEU A 459 -4.37 31.84 9.55
CA LEU A 459 -4.54 33.24 9.12
C LEU A 459 -3.19 33.95 8.89
N GLU A 460 -2.17 33.64 9.71
CA GLU A 460 -0.81 34.17 9.50
C GLU A 460 -0.20 33.64 8.20
N ILE A 461 -0.40 32.36 7.90
CA ILE A 461 0.10 31.71 6.68
C ILE A 461 -0.57 32.30 5.43
N GLU A 462 -1.89 32.53 5.45
CA GLU A 462 -2.59 33.20 4.36
C GLU A 462 -2.01 34.60 4.12
N GLY A 463 -1.75 35.35 5.19
CA GLY A 463 -1.08 36.66 5.11
C GLY A 463 0.29 36.60 4.44
N TRP A 464 1.12 35.59 4.77
CA TRP A 464 2.43 35.40 4.12
C TRP A 464 2.30 35.12 2.61
N ILE A 465 1.33 34.29 2.24
CA ILE A 465 1.12 33.91 0.84
C ILE A 465 0.62 35.12 0.05
N GLU A 466 -0.35 35.87 0.57
CA GLU A 466 -0.87 37.09 -0.07
C GLU A 466 0.24 38.14 -0.26
N GLU A 467 1.06 38.39 0.76
CA GLU A 467 2.16 39.36 0.69
C GLU A 467 3.22 38.95 -0.35
N ARG A 468 3.54 37.65 -0.44
CA ARG A 468 4.50 37.12 -1.43
C ARG A 468 3.95 37.12 -2.86
N MET A 469 2.63 37.02 -3.02
CA MET A 469 2.00 36.93 -4.33
C MET A 469 1.80 38.29 -4.99
N GLY A 470 1.77 39.40 -4.25
CA GLY A 470 1.65 40.76 -4.82
C GLY A 470 0.47 40.89 -5.81
N ASP A 471 0.67 41.63 -6.92
CA ASP A 471 -0.35 41.88 -7.96
C ASP A 471 -0.50 40.74 -9.02
N LEU A 472 -0.36 39.47 -8.64
CA LEU A 472 -0.57 38.37 -9.59
C LEU A 472 -2.07 38.19 -9.92
N LYS A 473 -2.46 38.49 -11.17
CA LYS A 473 -3.82 38.27 -11.70
C LYS A 473 -3.98 36.86 -12.28
N GLY A 474 -4.79 36.03 -11.63
CA GLY A 474 -5.24 34.71 -12.09
C GLY A 474 -6.37 34.15 -11.20
N ASP A 475 -7.00 33.03 -11.60
CA ASP A 475 -7.98 32.35 -10.77
C ASP A 475 -7.28 31.74 -9.54
N LEU A 476 -7.59 32.29 -8.37
CA LEU A 476 -7.06 31.87 -7.08
C LEU A 476 -8.04 30.87 -6.46
N GLN A 477 -7.56 29.69 -6.10
CA GLN A 477 -8.25 28.87 -5.12
C GLN A 477 -7.93 29.49 -3.75
N GLY A 478 -8.85 30.28 -3.21
CA GLY A 478 -8.73 30.82 -1.85
C GLY A 478 -8.74 29.71 -0.79
N GLY A 479 -8.52 30.05 0.47
CA GLY A 479 -8.59 29.11 1.60
C GLY A 479 -9.98 28.49 1.85
N SER A 480 -10.98 28.76 1.01
CA SER A 480 -12.30 28.12 1.09
C SER A 480 -12.21 26.64 0.72
N ILE A 481 -12.71 25.78 1.60
CA ILE A 481 -12.96 24.37 1.28
C ILE A 481 -14.32 24.31 0.58
N ASP A 482 -14.33 24.53 -0.74
CA ASP A 482 -15.53 24.42 -1.54
C ASP A 482 -15.85 22.94 -1.81
N VAL A 483 -16.80 22.39 -1.04
CA VAL A 483 -17.26 21.01 -1.21
C VAL A 483 -18.18 20.93 -2.43
N ILE A 484 -17.62 20.56 -3.57
CA ILE A 484 -18.40 20.28 -4.79
C ILE A 484 -18.64 18.77 -4.86
N THR A 485 -19.91 18.34 -4.77
CA THR A 485 -20.24 16.92 -4.85
C THR A 485 -20.58 16.45 -6.25
N MET A 486 -20.62 15.14 -6.43
CA MET A 486 -20.87 14.50 -7.73
C MET A 486 -22.29 14.77 -8.26
N GLU A 487 -23.24 15.07 -7.38
CA GLU A 487 -24.61 15.47 -7.75
C GLU A 487 -24.66 16.89 -8.33
N GLU A 488 -23.68 17.73 -7.99
CA GLU A 488 -23.56 19.13 -8.39
C GLU A 488 -22.81 19.27 -9.74
N VAL A 489 -22.24 18.16 -10.27
CA VAL A 489 -21.54 18.09 -11.56
C VAL A 489 -22.37 17.32 -12.59
N GLU A 490 -23.03 18.03 -13.50
CA GLU A 490 -24.04 17.52 -14.44
C GLU A 490 -23.55 16.29 -15.26
N GLY A 491 -22.31 16.33 -15.78
CA GLY A 491 -21.74 15.23 -16.58
C GLY A 491 -21.28 14.01 -15.78
N TRP A 492 -21.16 14.12 -14.45
CA TRP A 492 -20.85 13.00 -13.55
C TRP A 492 -22.11 12.30 -13.06
N LYS A 493 -23.16 13.07 -12.77
CA LYS A 493 -24.47 12.56 -12.37
C LYS A 493 -25.02 11.51 -13.34
N GLU A 494 -25.00 11.78 -14.65
CA GLU A 494 -25.48 10.83 -15.67
C GLU A 494 -24.69 9.51 -15.71
N LYS A 495 -23.38 9.56 -15.46
CA LYS A 495 -22.51 8.37 -15.44
C LYS A 495 -22.69 7.54 -14.18
N MET A 496 -22.98 8.20 -13.06
CA MET A 496 -23.16 7.58 -11.75
C MET A 496 -24.57 7.04 -11.52
N GLU A 497 -25.62 7.60 -12.13
CA GLU A 497 -27.00 7.08 -12.00
C GLU A 497 -27.15 5.59 -12.37
N LYS A 498 -26.26 5.06 -13.22
CA LYS A 498 -26.22 3.64 -13.58
C LYS A 498 -25.52 2.76 -12.54
N VAL A 499 -24.62 3.33 -11.74
CA VAL A 499 -23.86 2.64 -10.70
C VAL A 499 -24.50 2.78 -9.32
N ILE A 500 -25.15 3.91 -9.03
CA ILE A 500 -25.86 4.18 -7.76
C ILE A 500 -27.11 3.29 -7.59
N LYS A 501 -27.69 2.79 -8.69
CA LYS A 501 -28.86 1.89 -8.66
C LYS A 501 -28.52 0.44 -8.28
N ILE A 502 -27.24 0.14 -8.08
CA ILE A 502 -26.65 -1.16 -7.73
C ILE A 502 -26.35 -1.17 -6.23
#